data_AF-A0AA39XEI8-F1
#
_entry.id   AF-A0AA39XEI8-F1
#
_cell.length_a   1.000
_cell.length_b   1.000
_cell.length_c   1.000
_cell.angle_alpha   90.00
_cell.angle_beta   90.00
_cell.angle_gamma   90.00
#
_symmetry.space_group_name_H-M   'P 1'
#
loop_
_entity.id
_entity.type
_entity.pdbx_description
1 polymer ?
#
loop_
_entity_poly.entity_id
_entity_poly.type
_entity_poly.pdbx_seq_one_letter_code
_entity_poly.pdbx_strand_id
1 'polypeptide(L)'
;MSSQSSSSEDSYGDSDNMTLVLLKKKNSSLAAELKAYLELIDHYTKVRKDTDLTITCKERIWMVRRAVISRCWAFTHDARVPGGRVDMPGDDPKILDCMIQFLYFSDYDPPRTDRPGLIHTEVHAIAARCSWM
;
A
#
# COMPACT_ATOMS: atom_id res chain seq x y z
N MET A 1 -58.15 -9.46 -48.15
CA MET A 1 -57.82 -8.29 -47.30
C MET A 1 -57.77 -8.84 -45.88
N SER A 2 -56.60 -9.31 -45.43
CA SER A 2 -55.61 -8.52 -44.67
C SER A 2 -56.28 -7.92 -43.43
N SER A 3 -55.88 -8.25 -42.20
CA SER A 3 -54.53 -8.04 -41.70
C SER A 3 -54.21 -8.91 -40.48
N GLN A 4 -52.98 -9.44 -40.47
CA GLN A 4 -52.27 -9.82 -39.25
C GLN A 4 -51.84 -8.54 -38.52
N SER A 5 -52.00 -8.49 -37.20
CA SER A 5 -51.34 -7.50 -36.33
C SER A 5 -50.39 -8.24 -35.40
N SER A 6 -49.14 -8.36 -35.83
CA SER A 6 -48.01 -8.76 -35.00
C SER A 6 -47.49 -7.53 -34.25
N SER A 7 -47.79 -7.44 -32.96
CA SER A 7 -47.13 -6.51 -32.04
C SER A 7 -45.83 -7.15 -31.57
N SER A 8 -44.73 -6.68 -32.15
CA SER A 8 -43.36 -6.94 -31.71
C SER A 8 -43.06 -6.10 -30.47
N GLU A 9 -43.19 -6.70 -29.30
CA GLU A 9 -42.52 -6.24 -28.08
C GLU A 9 -41.41 -7.26 -27.75
N ASP A 10 -40.41 -6.82 -26.99
CA ASP A 10 -39.25 -7.59 -26.49
C ASP A 10 -37.94 -7.44 -27.27
N SER A 11 -37.24 -6.32 -27.06
CA SER A 11 -35.77 -6.25 -27.23
C SER A 11 -35.16 -5.01 -26.57
N TYR A 12 -35.47 -4.70 -25.31
CA TYR A 12 -34.80 -3.59 -24.61
C TYR A 12 -34.44 -3.83 -23.13
N GLY A 13 -34.74 -5.00 -22.55
CA GLY A 13 -34.57 -5.27 -21.11
C GLY A 13 -33.27 -6.00 -20.69
N ASP A 14 -32.44 -6.46 -21.63
CA ASP A 14 -31.35 -7.40 -21.32
C ASP A 14 -29.98 -6.73 -21.10
N SER A 15 -29.74 -5.60 -21.78
CA SER A 15 -28.50 -4.80 -21.70
C SER A 15 -28.23 -4.25 -20.31
N ASP A 16 -29.26 -3.67 -19.68
CA ASP A 16 -29.12 -2.99 -18.39
C ASP A 16 -28.93 -3.99 -17.25
N ASN A 17 -29.54 -5.17 -17.36
CA ASN A 17 -29.37 -6.27 -16.41
C ASN A 17 -27.95 -6.87 -16.49
N MET A 18 -27.44 -7.08 -17.72
CA MET A 18 -26.07 -7.55 -17.94
C MET A 18 -25.03 -6.58 -17.34
N THR A 19 -25.22 -5.27 -17.53
CA THR A 19 -24.31 -4.24 -17.02
C THR A 19 -24.31 -4.19 -15.48
N LEU A 20 -25.48 -4.31 -14.86
CA LEU A 20 -25.63 -4.39 -13.40
C LEU A 20 -24.97 -5.65 -12.80
N VAL A 21 -25.07 -6.78 -13.48
CA VAL A 21 -24.42 -8.04 -13.07
C VAL A 21 -22.90 -7.93 -13.15
N LEU A 22 -22.36 -7.33 -14.22
CA LEU A 22 -20.93 -7.12 -14.39
C LEU A 22 -20.35 -6.15 -13.34
N LEU A 23 -21.08 -5.07 -13.03
CA LEU A 23 -20.70 -4.11 -11.99
C LEU A 23 -20.69 -4.76 -10.60
N LYS A 24 -21.70 -5.57 -10.27
CA LYS A 24 -21.76 -6.32 -9.00
C LYS A 24 -20.60 -7.32 -8.87
N LYS A 25 -20.28 -8.05 -9.94
CA LYS A 25 -19.13 -8.97 -9.97
C LYS A 25 -17.81 -8.25 -9.77
N LYS A 26 -17.57 -7.12 -10.47
CA LYS A 26 -16.36 -6.30 -10.29
C LYS A 26 -16.25 -5.76 -8.87
N ASN A 27 -17.34 -5.25 -8.30
CA ASN A 27 -17.34 -4.75 -6.93
C ASN A 27 -17.06 -5.86 -5.91
N SER A 28 -17.57 -7.07 -6.13
CA SER A 28 -17.27 -8.23 -5.28
C SER A 28 -15.80 -8.68 -5.39
N SER A 29 -15.22 -8.63 -6.60
CA SER A 29 -13.80 -8.95 -6.81
C SER A 29 -12.90 -7.94 -6.11
N LEU A 30 -13.18 -6.65 -6.31
CA LEU A 30 -12.43 -5.56 -5.69
C LEU A 30 -12.54 -5.61 -4.16
N ALA A 31 -13.72 -5.92 -3.62
CA ALA A 31 -13.90 -6.08 -2.18
C ALA A 31 -13.14 -7.29 -1.62
N ALA A 32 -13.00 -8.37 -2.38
CA ALA A 32 -12.20 -9.53 -1.99
C ALA A 32 -10.69 -9.21 -2.00
N GLU A 33 -10.21 -8.48 -3.01
CA GLU A 33 -8.83 -7.98 -3.07
C GLU A 33 -8.54 -7.02 -1.92
N LEU A 34 -9.43 -6.06 -1.66
CA LEU A 34 -9.28 -5.12 -0.55
C LEU A 34 -9.28 -5.82 0.81
N LYS A 35 -10.11 -6.87 0.96
CA LYS A 35 -10.15 -7.69 2.18
C LYS A 35 -8.87 -8.51 2.35
N ALA A 36 -8.38 -9.17 1.30
CA ALA A 36 -7.11 -9.90 1.34
C ALA A 36 -5.94 -8.96 1.65
N TYR A 37 -5.98 -7.74 1.11
CA TYR A 37 -5.00 -6.70 1.42
C TYR A 37 -5.09 -6.24 2.87
N LEU A 38 -6.29 -6.01 3.41
CA LEU A 38 -6.47 -5.65 4.83
C LEU A 38 -6.09 -6.79 5.77
N GLU A 39 -6.34 -8.05 5.41
CA GLU A 39 -5.89 -9.24 6.16
C GLU A 39 -4.37 -9.40 6.09
N LEU A 40 -3.75 -9.08 4.95
CA LEU A 40 -2.30 -8.97 4.82
C LEU A 40 -1.79 -7.86 5.75
N ILE A 41 -2.38 -6.66 5.71
CA ILE A 41 -1.99 -5.57 6.60
C ILE A 41 -2.15 -5.96 8.07
N ASP A 42 -3.27 -6.58 8.46
CA ASP A 42 -3.55 -7.01 9.82
C ASP A 42 -2.57 -8.12 10.26
N HIS A 43 -2.30 -9.12 9.42
CA HIS A 43 -1.25 -10.11 9.66
C HIS A 43 0.12 -9.42 9.82
N TYR A 44 0.36 -8.34 9.08
CA TYR A 44 1.62 -7.63 9.07
C TYR A 44 1.77 -6.58 10.20
N THR A 45 0.67 -6.09 10.77
CA THR A 45 0.67 -5.00 11.77
C THR A 45 0.23 -5.45 13.16
N LYS A 46 -0.57 -6.52 13.26
CA LYS A 46 -1.15 -6.98 14.54
C LYS A 46 -0.18 -7.84 15.37
N VAL A 47 0.98 -8.20 14.83
CA VAL A 47 1.98 -8.99 15.55
C VAL A 47 3.17 -8.12 15.96
N ARG A 48 3.04 -7.46 17.13
CA ARG A 48 4.21 -6.96 17.90
C ARG A 48 5.22 -8.06 18.24
N LYS A 49 4.85 -9.36 18.14
CA LYS A 49 5.71 -10.50 18.48
C LYS A 49 6.80 -10.79 17.44
N ASP A 50 6.70 -10.27 16.23
CA ASP A 50 7.59 -10.66 15.13
C ASP A 50 8.45 -9.50 14.62
N THR A 51 8.38 -8.32 15.23
CA THR A 51 9.27 -7.19 14.92
C THR A 51 10.67 -7.47 15.48
N ASP A 52 11.63 -7.71 14.60
CA ASP A 52 13.00 -8.10 14.91
C ASP A 52 14.02 -7.01 14.58
N LEU A 53 13.54 -5.80 14.24
CA LEU A 53 14.34 -4.63 13.90
C LEU A 53 13.74 -3.36 14.52
N THR A 54 14.59 -2.52 15.10
CA THR A 54 14.25 -1.20 15.63
C THR A 54 14.93 -0.14 14.78
N ILE A 55 14.16 0.78 14.22
CA ILE A 55 14.71 1.96 13.55
C ILE A 55 14.53 3.15 14.50
N THR A 56 15.57 3.95 14.72
CA THR A 56 15.45 5.22 15.44
C THR A 56 15.84 6.38 14.55
N CYS A 57 15.09 7.47 14.64
CA CYS A 57 15.40 8.73 13.94
C CYS A 57 14.98 9.87 14.85
N LYS A 58 15.98 10.61 15.35
CA LYS A 58 15.79 11.68 16.34
C LYS A 58 14.99 11.16 17.54
N GLU A 59 13.78 11.66 17.76
CA GLU A 59 12.92 11.32 18.89
C GLU A 59 11.93 10.19 18.59
N ARG A 60 11.92 9.66 17.35
CA ARG A 60 11.00 8.62 16.93
C ARG A 60 11.69 7.26 16.84
N ILE A 61 10.92 6.23 17.19
CA ILE A 61 11.33 4.84 17.19
C ILE A 61 10.25 4.02 16.48
N TRP A 62 10.65 3.20 15.52
CA TRP A 62 9.79 2.25 14.82
C TRP A 62 10.26 0.84 15.10
N MET A 63 9.35 -0.01 15.54
CA MET A 63 9.57 -1.46 15.59
C MET A 63 9.03 -2.05 14.29
N VAL A 64 9.90 -2.68 13.52
CA VAL A 64 9.61 -3.14 12.16
C VAL A 64 10.14 -4.56 11.95
N ARG A 65 9.71 -5.20 10.87
CA ARG A 65 10.24 -6.50 10.43
C ARG A 65 11.38 -6.32 9.44
N ARG A 66 12.52 -6.90 9.77
CA ARG A 66 13.72 -6.98 8.94
C ARG A 66 13.39 -7.54 7.56
N ALA A 67 12.56 -8.58 7.46
CA ALA A 67 12.16 -9.15 6.17
C ALA A 67 11.47 -8.14 5.24
N VAL A 68 10.65 -7.23 5.79
CA VAL A 68 9.95 -6.20 5.00
C VAL A 68 10.91 -5.09 4.60
N ILE A 69 11.72 -4.64 5.55
CA ILE A 69 12.61 -3.48 5.42
C ILE A 69 13.89 -3.81 4.64
N SER A 70 14.33 -5.07 4.63
CA SER A 70 15.55 -5.52 3.90
C SER A 70 15.45 -5.36 2.39
N ARG A 71 14.25 -5.09 1.85
CA ARG A 71 14.07 -4.65 0.45
C ARG A 71 14.69 -3.27 0.17
N CYS A 72 15.08 -2.54 1.22
CA CYS A 72 15.66 -1.20 1.17
C CYS A 72 17.10 -1.31 1.72
N TRP A 73 18.11 -1.16 0.85
CA TRP A 73 19.50 -1.44 1.23
C TRP A 73 20.04 -0.54 2.34
N ALA A 74 19.50 0.67 2.52
CA ALA A 74 19.93 1.56 3.61
C ALA A 74 19.74 0.92 4.99
N PHE A 75 18.88 -0.10 5.08
CA PHE A 75 18.68 -0.88 6.30
C PHE A 75 19.45 -2.20 6.31
N THR A 76 20.02 -2.69 5.21
CA THR A 76 20.53 -4.07 5.15
C THR A 76 21.87 -4.30 5.83
N HIS A 77 22.73 -3.28 5.96
CA HIS A 77 24.01 -3.43 6.68
C HIS A 77 23.80 -3.42 8.20
N ASP A 78 23.07 -2.43 8.72
CA ASP A 78 22.79 -2.32 10.16
C ASP A 78 21.66 -3.27 10.60
N ALA A 79 20.70 -3.61 9.74
CA ALA A 79 19.77 -4.71 10.02
C ALA A 79 20.37 -6.08 9.74
N ARG A 80 21.69 -6.26 9.73
CA ARG A 80 22.34 -7.58 9.81
C ARG A 80 23.06 -7.80 11.13
N VAL A 81 23.28 -6.76 11.94
CA VAL A 81 23.90 -6.95 13.25
C VAL A 81 22.94 -7.63 14.25
N PRO A 82 23.46 -8.54 15.09
CA PRO A 82 22.70 -9.12 16.20
C PRO A 82 22.23 -8.01 17.14
N GLY A 83 20.93 -7.96 17.42
CA GLY A 83 20.30 -6.88 18.21
C GLY A 83 19.38 -5.97 17.38
N GLY A 84 19.55 -5.93 16.05
CA GLY A 84 18.56 -5.35 15.13
C GLY A 84 18.20 -3.91 15.43
N ARG A 85 19.17 -3.00 15.34
CA ARG A 85 18.91 -1.56 15.49
C ARG A 85 19.58 -0.77 14.38
N VAL A 86 18.84 0.16 13.78
CA VAL A 86 19.31 1.11 12.76
C VAL A 86 19.04 2.51 13.26
N ASP A 87 20.08 3.33 13.38
CA ASP A 87 19.95 4.72 13.81
C ASP A 87 20.15 5.66 12.61
N MET A 88 19.16 6.51 12.34
CA MET A 88 19.15 7.44 11.20
C MET A 88 18.94 8.89 11.66
N PRO A 89 19.88 9.47 12.42
CA PRO A 89 19.71 10.78 13.02
C PRO A 89 19.68 11.94 12.00
N GLY A 90 20.25 11.74 10.81
CA GLY A 90 20.34 12.76 9.75
C GLY A 90 19.06 12.96 8.94
N ASP A 91 18.09 12.04 9.03
CA ASP A 91 16.88 12.07 8.22
C ASP A 91 15.71 12.80 8.93
N ASP A 92 14.66 13.13 8.17
CA ASP A 92 13.41 13.63 8.75
C ASP A 92 12.55 12.43 9.20
N PRO A 93 12.15 12.37 10.49
CA PRO A 93 11.30 11.29 10.99
C PRO A 93 9.96 11.17 10.26
N LYS A 94 9.42 12.24 9.68
CA LYS A 94 8.17 12.21 8.89
C LYS A 94 8.37 11.56 7.52
N ILE A 95 9.50 11.85 6.87
CA ILE A 95 9.84 11.25 5.58
C ILE A 95 10.16 9.76 5.77
N LEU A 96 10.85 9.44 6.86
CA LEU A 96 11.11 8.05 7.24
C LEU A 96 9.82 7.28 7.51
N ASP A 97 8.86 7.89 8.20
CA ASP A 97 7.54 7.29 8.42
C ASP A 97 6.83 6.98 7.09
N CYS A 98 6.85 7.92 6.14
CA CYS A 98 6.32 7.72 4.79
C CYS A 98 7.03 6.57 4.05
N MET A 99 8.35 6.49 4.16
CA MET A 99 9.13 5.42 3.54
C MET A 99 8.81 4.05 4.16
N ILE A 100 8.64 3.97 5.49
CA ILE A 100 8.23 2.72 6.16
C ILE A 100 6.83 2.33 5.70
N GLN A 101 5.87 3.26 5.67
CA GLN A 101 4.53 3.00 5.15
C GLN A 101 4.58 2.49 3.71
N PHE A 102 5.36 3.15 2.84
CA PHE A 102 5.54 2.73 1.45
C PHE A 102 6.08 1.29 1.36
N LEU A 103 7.04 0.90 2.19
CA LEU A 103 7.53 -0.48 2.18
C LEU A 103 6.43 -1.46 2.59
N TYR A 104 5.62 -1.16 3.60
CA TYR A 104 4.55 -2.08 4.02
C TYR A 104 3.37 -2.13 3.05
N PHE A 105 3.00 -0.98 2.46
CA PHE A 105 1.72 -0.79 1.81
C PHE A 105 1.82 -0.35 0.34
N SER A 106 3.03 -0.15 -0.19
CA SER A 106 3.26 0.45 -1.52
C SER A 106 2.56 1.81 -1.70
N ASP A 107 2.19 2.44 -0.58
CA ASP A 107 1.48 3.72 -0.47
C ASP A 107 1.81 4.34 0.90
N TYR A 108 1.57 5.64 1.04
CA TYR A 108 1.82 6.38 2.29
C TYR A 108 0.99 7.66 2.35
N ASP A 109 0.66 8.09 3.57
CA ASP A 109 0.01 9.37 3.82
C ASP A 109 1.06 10.47 4.03
N PRO A 110 1.30 11.37 3.04
CA PRO A 110 2.28 12.42 3.22
C PRO A 110 1.83 13.42 4.29
N PRO A 111 2.74 13.94 5.12
CA PRO A 111 2.40 15.00 6.07
C PRO A 111 1.85 16.22 5.34
N ARG A 112 0.84 16.87 5.93
CA ARG A 112 0.30 18.12 5.41
C ARG A 112 1.40 19.17 5.40
N THR A 113 1.75 19.63 4.21
CA THR A 113 2.82 20.59 3.95
C THR A 113 2.38 21.58 2.87
N ASP A 114 3.03 22.74 2.81
CA ASP A 114 2.88 23.72 1.74
C ASP A 114 3.51 23.23 0.42
N ARG A 115 4.38 22.20 0.47
CA ARG A 115 5.12 21.67 -0.68
C ARG A 115 5.03 20.15 -0.82
N PRO A 116 3.87 19.59 -1.23
CA PRO A 116 3.66 18.15 -1.29
C PRO A 116 4.64 17.42 -2.25
N GLY A 117 5.04 18.06 -3.35
CA GLY A 117 6.03 17.50 -4.29
C GLY A 117 7.43 17.29 -3.69
N LEU A 118 7.79 18.06 -2.65
CA LEU A 118 9.08 17.92 -1.98
C LEU A 118 9.15 16.61 -1.18
N ILE A 119 8.04 16.25 -0.51
CA ILE A 119 7.94 15.00 0.25
C ILE A 119 8.17 13.79 -0.66
N HIS A 120 7.49 13.75 -1.81
CA HIS A 120 7.67 12.65 -2.75
C HIS A 120 9.13 12.53 -3.20
N THR A 121 9.76 13.67 -3.49
CA THR A 121 11.17 13.72 -3.90
C THR A 121 12.08 13.21 -2.78
N GLU A 122 11.84 13.61 -1.53
CA GLU A 122 12.62 13.17 -0.38
C GLU A 122 12.41 11.69 -0.08
N VAL A 123 11.17 11.19 -0.10
CA VAL A 123 10.87 9.75 0.01
C VAL A 123 11.58 8.96 -1.08
N HIS A 124 11.54 9.44 -2.33
CA HIS A 124 12.29 8.84 -3.44
C HIS A 124 13.80 8.96 -3.26
N ALA A 125 14.31 10.02 -2.64
CA ALA A 125 15.74 10.16 -2.34
C ALA A 125 16.18 9.16 -1.27
N ILE A 126 15.38 8.94 -0.22
CA ILE A 126 15.65 7.88 0.77
C ILE A 126 15.56 6.51 0.09
N ALA A 127 14.54 6.27 -0.72
CA ALA A 127 14.37 5.02 -1.47
C ALA A 127 15.50 4.79 -2.49
N ALA A 128 16.01 5.83 -3.15
CA ALA A 128 17.12 5.75 -4.09
C ALA A 128 18.45 5.49 -3.37
N ARG A 129 18.65 6.06 -2.17
CA ARG A 129 19.71 5.65 -1.23
C ARG A 129 19.51 4.25 -0.67
N CYS A 130 18.39 3.59 -0.98
CA CYS A 130 18.06 2.21 -0.64
C CYS A 130 18.01 1.28 -1.85
N SER A 131 18.13 1.81 -3.06
CA SER A 131 18.26 1.06 -4.31
C SER A 131 19.74 0.94 -4.67
N TRP A 132 20.06 0.09 -5.65
CA TRP A 132 21.37 -0.14 -6.31
C TRP A 132 22.10 -1.43 -5.94
N MET A 133 21.57 -2.56 -6.43
CA MET A 133 22.20 -3.43 -7.44
C MET A 133 21.17 -4.42 -8.01
#